data_AF-A0A9P5LCS3-F1
#
_entry.id   AF-A0A9P5LCS3-F1
#
_cell.length_a   1.000
_cell.length_b   1.000
_cell.length_c   1.000
_cell.angle_alpha   90.00
_cell.angle_beta   90.00
_cell.angle_gamma   90.00
#
_symmetry.space_group_name_H-M   'P 1'
#
loop_
_entity.id
_entity.type
_entity.pdbx_description
1 polymer ?
#
loop_
_entity_poly.entity_id
_entity_poly.type
_entity_poly.pdbx_seq_one_letter_code
_entity_poly.pdbx_strand_id
1 'polypeptide(L)'
;MAATLENIAELLKNDIKVKVAGVDADGILRGKIMAKEKFLSSVKSGFGFSSAVFGWDMHDALFTNGVGMSSEGGGYADFIAVPDLTSFRRIPWENNIPFFLLHFLSENKPVVACPRGMTKSIVKKLSQENFKAWAGVELEFVNFQTPTEDGLLTKSIGIGHGVTPCFMAKPLHGMPGNSGHIHVSLTDEAGKNLFAREERNPSARWPDLEHLSDIGYHFLAGVLDALPDIMPMLAPTINSYKRFVENFWAPVAITWGNEDRLSSIRLITPPVCKPSAVRLEIRIPGADLHPHYALSAIFGAGLRGIQKKLDITVPPSSARTAEDGKPTLLANTLEKAVERFSAPTSVAREIFEEGFVDFYAATRQHELRLWREAVTDWEFNRYIETV
;
A
#
# COMPACT_ATOMS: atom_id res chain seq x y z
N MET A 1 -8.63 -26.31 -2.98
CA MET A 1 -9.63 -26.28 -1.88
C MET A 1 -9.30 -25.14 -0.96
N ALA A 2 -10.29 -24.37 -0.50
CA ALA A 2 -10.08 -23.35 0.53
C ALA A 2 -9.79 -24.03 1.88
N ALA A 3 -8.81 -23.53 2.62
CA ALA A 3 -8.52 -24.05 3.96
C ALA A 3 -9.57 -23.51 4.96
N THR A 4 -10.08 -24.40 5.80
CA THR A 4 -11.03 -24.09 6.88
C THR A 4 -10.62 -24.82 8.15
N LEU A 5 -11.17 -24.45 9.32
CA LEU A 5 -10.85 -25.14 10.57
C LEU A 5 -11.27 -26.61 10.53
N GLU A 6 -12.31 -26.94 9.77
CA GLU A 6 -12.84 -28.30 9.65
C GLU A 6 -11.95 -29.19 8.76
N ASN A 7 -11.32 -28.63 7.73
CA ASN A 7 -10.57 -29.40 6.74
C ASN A 7 -9.04 -29.29 6.86
N ILE A 8 -8.51 -28.36 7.67
CA ILE A 8 -7.08 -28.03 7.68
C ILE A 8 -6.19 -29.22 8.06
N ALA A 9 -6.63 -30.09 8.97
CA ALA A 9 -5.88 -31.27 9.36
C ALA A 9 -5.72 -32.26 8.19
N GLU A 10 -6.80 -32.49 7.44
CA GLU A 10 -6.80 -33.35 6.25
C GLU A 10 -6.00 -32.72 5.10
N LEU A 11 -6.15 -31.41 4.90
CA LEU A 11 -5.43 -30.65 3.87
C LEU A 11 -3.90 -30.72 4.05
N LEU A 12 -3.46 -30.81 5.30
CA LEU A 12 -2.05 -30.88 5.69
C LEU A 12 -1.58 -32.30 6.07
N LYS A 13 -2.35 -33.35 5.75
CA LYS A 13 -2.06 -34.72 6.23
C LYS A 13 -0.65 -35.21 5.88
N ASN A 14 -0.16 -34.84 4.70
CA ASN A 14 1.14 -35.25 4.16
C ASN A 14 2.27 -34.24 4.49
N ASP A 15 1.96 -33.14 5.16
CA ASP A 15 2.94 -32.14 5.54
C ASP A 15 3.48 -32.43 6.95
N ILE A 16 4.72 -32.03 7.23
CA ILE A 16 5.34 -32.12 8.57
C ILE A 16 5.58 -30.73 9.18
N LYS A 17 5.51 -29.67 8.37
CA LYS A 17 5.80 -28.29 8.77
C LYS A 17 4.99 -27.30 7.95
N VAL A 18 4.76 -26.14 8.54
CA VAL A 18 4.01 -25.03 7.94
C VAL A 18 4.82 -23.76 8.12
N LYS A 19 4.87 -22.93 7.07
CA LYS A 19 5.44 -21.58 7.14
C LYS A 19 4.32 -20.58 7.44
N VAL A 20 4.56 -19.69 8.39
CA VAL A 20 3.61 -18.64 8.75
C VAL A 20 4.35 -17.30 8.78
N ALA A 21 3.73 -16.24 8.26
CA ALA A 21 4.35 -14.91 8.31
C ALA A 21 3.32 -13.79 8.38
N GLY A 22 3.62 -12.77 9.18
CA GLY A 22 2.99 -11.47 9.11
C GLY A 22 3.72 -10.56 8.13
N VAL A 23 3.18 -9.36 7.93
CA VAL A 23 3.84 -8.29 7.18
C VAL A 23 4.09 -7.15 8.16
N ASP A 24 5.32 -6.65 8.21
CA ASP A 24 5.69 -5.51 9.05
C ASP A 24 5.29 -4.16 8.43
N ALA A 25 5.67 -3.04 9.08
CA ALA A 25 5.31 -1.70 8.62
C ALA A 25 6.02 -1.28 7.30
N ASP A 26 7.08 -1.98 6.90
CA ASP A 26 7.84 -1.73 5.67
C ASP A 26 7.42 -2.68 4.52
N GLY A 27 6.45 -3.56 4.75
CA GLY A 27 5.94 -4.46 3.73
C GLY A 27 6.73 -5.77 3.64
N ILE A 28 7.62 -6.05 4.59
CA ILE A 28 8.44 -7.25 4.61
C ILE A 28 7.70 -8.39 5.30
N LEU A 29 7.75 -9.58 4.69
CA LEU A 29 7.24 -10.79 5.30
C LEU A 29 8.14 -11.21 6.46
N ARG A 30 7.61 -11.15 7.69
CA ARG A 30 8.28 -11.60 8.92
C ARG A 30 7.61 -12.87 9.43
N GLY A 31 8.36 -13.97 9.51
CA GLY A 31 7.76 -15.27 9.76
C GLY A 31 8.71 -16.35 10.23
N LYS A 32 8.15 -17.54 10.44
CA LYS A 32 8.87 -18.74 10.88
C LYS A 32 8.27 -20.00 10.26
N ILE A 33 9.06 -21.06 10.26
CA ILE A 33 8.59 -22.41 9.97
C ILE A 33 8.33 -23.10 11.32
N MET A 34 7.18 -23.77 11.44
CA MET A 34 6.80 -24.51 12.64
C MET A 34 6.31 -25.91 12.28
N ALA A 35 6.46 -26.85 13.23
CA ALA A 35 5.93 -28.20 13.09
C ALA A 35 4.40 -28.18 12.86
N LYS A 36 3.89 -29.08 12.01
CA LYS A 36 2.44 -29.18 11.70
C LYS A 36 1.61 -29.30 12.98
N GLU A 37 2.05 -30.12 13.93
CA GLU A 37 1.33 -30.40 15.17
C GLU A 37 1.13 -29.11 15.99
N LYS A 38 2.19 -28.29 16.10
CA LYS A 38 2.12 -26.98 16.76
C LYS A 38 1.23 -25.99 16.00
N PHE A 39 1.24 -26.03 14.67
CA PHE A 39 0.33 -25.22 13.86
C PHE A 39 -1.12 -25.61 14.11
N LEU A 40 -1.46 -26.90 14.00
CA LEU A 40 -2.81 -27.40 14.22
C LEU A 40 -3.33 -27.12 15.64
N SER A 41 -2.46 -27.19 16.66
CA SER A 41 -2.85 -26.86 18.03
C SER A 41 -3.11 -25.36 18.27
N SER A 42 -2.58 -24.48 17.42
CA SER A 42 -2.66 -23.02 17.58
C SER A 42 -3.49 -22.31 16.49
N VAL A 43 -3.91 -23.02 15.45
CA VAL A 43 -4.59 -22.42 14.28
C VAL A 43 -5.87 -21.67 14.63
N LYS A 44 -6.57 -22.11 15.69
CA LYS A 44 -7.82 -21.48 16.17
C LYS A 44 -7.57 -20.33 17.14
N SER A 45 -6.68 -20.52 18.13
CA SER A 45 -6.44 -19.56 19.21
C SER A 45 -5.35 -18.53 18.91
N GLY A 46 -4.56 -18.76 17.85
CA GLY A 46 -3.31 -18.07 17.61
C GLY A 46 -2.18 -18.54 18.53
N PHE A 47 -1.02 -17.91 18.39
CA PHE A 47 0.19 -18.19 19.16
C PHE A 47 0.99 -16.90 19.41
N GLY A 48 1.86 -16.91 20.43
CA GLY A 48 2.73 -15.78 20.76
C GLY A 48 3.71 -15.42 19.63
N PHE A 49 3.79 -14.14 19.31
CA PHE A 49 4.69 -13.56 18.34
C PHE A 49 5.20 -12.22 18.85
N SER A 50 6.52 -12.06 18.91
CA SER A 50 7.15 -10.85 19.44
C SER A 50 6.63 -9.60 18.75
N SER A 51 6.25 -8.60 19.56
CA SER A 51 5.81 -7.31 19.03
C SER A 51 6.90 -6.54 18.31
N ALA A 52 8.17 -6.97 18.43
CA ALA A 52 9.31 -6.42 17.67
C ALA A 52 9.11 -6.43 16.15
N VAL A 53 8.17 -7.24 15.63
CA VAL A 53 7.72 -7.18 14.23
C VAL A 53 7.25 -5.78 13.79
N PHE A 54 6.87 -4.91 14.72
CA PHE A 54 6.55 -3.50 14.46
C PHE A 54 7.49 -2.52 15.20
N GLY A 55 8.65 -3.00 15.66
CA GLY A 55 9.64 -2.24 16.44
C GLY A 55 10.98 -2.04 15.73
N TRP A 56 11.12 -2.51 14.49
CA TRP A 56 12.34 -2.37 13.68
C TRP A 56 12.03 -1.92 12.25
N ASP A 57 13.05 -1.47 11.54
CA ASP A 57 13.01 -1.13 10.13
C ASP A 57 13.24 -2.34 9.19
N MET A 58 13.30 -2.04 7.90
CA MET A 58 13.51 -3.04 6.85
C MET A 58 14.83 -3.81 6.94
N HIS A 59 15.82 -3.30 7.68
CA HIS A 59 17.12 -3.91 7.92
C HIS A 59 17.27 -4.50 9.32
N ASP A 60 16.14 -4.74 10.01
CA ASP A 60 16.08 -5.29 11.36
C ASP A 60 16.76 -4.39 12.42
N ALA A 61 16.91 -3.09 12.14
CA ALA A 61 17.39 -2.12 13.13
C ALA A 61 16.23 -1.54 13.94
N LEU A 62 16.36 -1.56 15.27
CA LEU A 62 15.32 -1.08 16.17
C LEU A 62 15.08 0.43 16.03
N PHE A 63 13.81 0.83 16.15
CA PHE A 63 13.45 2.25 16.20
C PHE A 63 13.92 2.86 17.52
N THR A 64 14.75 3.90 17.45
CA THR A 64 15.35 4.55 18.63
C THR A 64 14.55 5.73 19.18
N ASN A 65 13.49 6.13 18.49
CA ASN A 65 12.64 7.26 18.87
C ASN A 65 11.57 6.90 19.91
N GLY A 66 11.58 5.67 20.44
CA GLY A 66 10.59 5.21 21.43
C GLY A 66 9.16 5.13 20.89
N VAL A 67 8.99 5.25 19.56
CA VAL A 67 7.66 5.27 18.96
C VAL A 67 7.25 3.87 18.57
N GLY A 68 6.27 3.33 19.30
CA GLY A 68 5.65 2.08 18.89
C GLY A 68 4.73 1.48 19.93
N MET A 69 3.79 0.69 19.44
CA MET A 69 3.09 -0.35 20.23
C MET A 69 4.04 -1.45 20.71
N SER A 70 5.31 -1.34 20.36
CA SER A 70 6.42 -2.21 20.72
C SER A 70 7.66 -1.34 20.89
N SER A 71 8.23 -1.32 22.08
CA SER A 71 9.39 -0.49 22.41
C SER A 71 10.30 -1.21 23.40
N GLU A 72 11.56 -0.79 23.45
CA GLU A 72 12.56 -1.33 24.37
C GLU A 72 12.12 -1.18 25.83
N GLY A 73 11.53 -0.03 26.19
CA GLY A 73 10.98 0.22 27.53
C GLY A 73 9.76 -0.65 27.89
N GLY A 74 9.04 -1.16 26.89
CA GLY A 74 7.91 -2.09 27.05
C GLY A 74 8.30 -3.58 26.97
N GLY A 75 9.59 -3.89 26.80
CA GLY A 75 10.11 -5.26 26.79
C GLY A 75 9.63 -6.14 25.62
N TYR A 76 9.10 -5.54 24.54
CA TYR A 76 8.61 -6.25 23.35
C TYR A 76 7.61 -7.39 23.65
N ALA A 77 6.63 -7.14 24.52
CA ALA A 77 5.59 -8.12 24.88
C ALA A 77 4.94 -8.77 23.64
N ASP A 78 4.63 -10.05 23.72
CA ASP A 78 4.09 -10.81 22.60
C ASP A 78 2.69 -10.33 22.17
N PHE A 79 2.47 -10.22 20.86
CA PHE A 79 1.14 -10.23 20.27
C PHE A 79 0.65 -11.67 20.10
N ILE A 80 -0.66 -11.83 19.91
CA ILE A 80 -1.24 -13.08 19.42
C ILE A 80 -1.30 -13.03 17.89
N ALA A 81 -0.48 -13.87 17.25
CA ALA A 81 -0.54 -14.08 15.81
C ALA A 81 -1.59 -15.14 15.47
N VAL A 82 -2.53 -14.77 14.60
CA VAL A 82 -3.64 -15.62 14.16
C VAL A 82 -3.47 -15.96 12.67
N PRO A 83 -3.35 -17.25 12.31
CA PRO A 83 -3.31 -17.68 10.91
C PRO A 83 -4.60 -17.34 10.15
N ASP A 84 -4.45 -16.74 8.99
CA ASP A 84 -5.55 -16.50 8.07
C ASP A 84 -5.68 -17.67 7.08
N LEU A 85 -6.64 -18.56 7.33
CA LEU A 85 -6.86 -19.75 6.51
C LEU A 85 -7.23 -19.42 5.05
N THR A 86 -7.83 -18.25 4.79
CA THR A 86 -8.16 -17.81 3.42
C THR A 86 -6.91 -17.50 2.59
N SER A 87 -5.75 -17.30 3.24
CA SER A 87 -4.49 -17.00 2.59
C SER A 87 -3.65 -18.24 2.23
N PHE A 88 -4.19 -19.43 2.48
CA PHE A 88 -3.50 -20.70 2.23
C PHE A 88 -2.97 -20.78 0.81
N ARG A 89 -1.67 -21.06 0.70
CA ARG A 89 -0.99 -21.38 -0.55
C ARG A 89 0.17 -22.32 -0.27
N ARG A 90 0.70 -22.94 -1.32
CA ARG A 90 1.98 -23.66 -1.26
C ARG A 90 3.04 -22.82 -1.95
N ILE A 91 4.25 -22.79 -1.40
CA ILE A 91 5.38 -22.05 -1.99
C ILE A 91 6.18 -23.03 -2.86
N PRO A 92 6.08 -22.96 -4.21
CA PRO A 92 6.65 -23.98 -5.09
C PRO A 92 8.17 -24.10 -4.97
N TRP A 93 8.87 -22.98 -4.85
CA TRP A 93 10.32 -22.92 -4.72
C TRP A 93 10.84 -23.24 -3.31
N GLU A 94 9.98 -23.49 -2.34
CA GLU A 94 10.34 -23.97 -0.99
C GLU A 94 9.76 -25.38 -0.77
N ASN A 95 9.94 -26.26 -1.75
CA ASN A 95 9.46 -27.65 -1.72
C ASN A 95 7.95 -27.77 -1.44
N ASN A 96 7.15 -26.87 -2.04
CA ASN A 96 5.69 -26.83 -1.87
C ASN A 96 5.23 -26.71 -0.41
N ILE A 97 6.03 -26.10 0.47
CA ILE A 97 5.67 -25.89 1.89
C ILE A 97 4.33 -25.14 2.01
N PRO A 98 3.39 -25.60 2.87
CA PRO A 98 2.19 -24.87 3.23
C PRO A 98 2.53 -23.50 3.81
N PHE A 99 1.82 -22.46 3.37
CA PHE A 99 2.03 -21.10 3.81
C PHE A 99 0.72 -20.40 4.16
N PHE A 100 0.74 -19.70 5.30
CA PHE A 100 -0.37 -18.85 5.77
C PHE A 100 0.16 -17.47 6.17
N LEU A 101 -0.59 -16.43 5.80
CA LEU A 101 -0.41 -15.10 6.35
C LEU A 101 -0.99 -15.02 7.76
N LEU A 102 -0.39 -14.18 8.58
CA LEU A 102 -0.81 -13.88 9.94
C LEU A 102 -1.50 -12.51 10.00
N HIS A 103 -2.38 -12.33 10.97
CA HIS A 103 -2.71 -11.03 11.52
C HIS A 103 -2.50 -11.03 13.03
N PHE A 104 -2.29 -9.86 13.61
CA PHE A 104 -1.88 -9.73 15.01
C PHE A 104 -2.96 -9.10 15.86
N LEU A 105 -3.12 -9.64 17.07
CA LEU A 105 -4.01 -9.12 18.10
C LEU A 105 -3.19 -8.76 19.34
N SER A 106 -3.57 -7.65 19.99
CA SER A 106 -3.12 -7.28 21.34
C SER A 106 -4.36 -7.15 22.21
N GLU A 107 -4.39 -7.80 23.38
CA GLU A 107 -5.55 -7.79 24.28
C GLU A 107 -6.88 -8.13 23.57
N ASN A 108 -6.85 -9.11 22.66
CA ASN A 108 -7.97 -9.52 21.79
C ASN A 108 -8.49 -8.46 20.79
N LYS A 109 -7.79 -7.34 20.63
CA LYS A 109 -8.09 -6.31 19.63
C LYS A 109 -7.07 -6.36 18.49
N PRO A 110 -7.46 -6.02 17.24
CA PRO A 110 -6.50 -5.88 16.15
C PRO A 110 -5.39 -4.89 16.51
N VAL A 111 -4.15 -5.27 16.26
CA VAL A 111 -3.02 -4.33 16.35
C VAL A 111 -3.16 -3.31 15.21
N VAL A 112 -3.22 -2.02 15.51
CA VAL A 112 -3.50 -0.98 14.48
C VAL A 112 -2.40 -0.91 13.42
N ALA A 113 -1.16 -1.25 13.79
CA ALA A 113 -0.03 -1.39 12.87
C ALA A 113 -0.13 -2.64 11.97
N CYS A 114 -0.95 -3.64 12.29
CA CYS A 114 -1.04 -4.87 11.51
C CYS A 114 -1.63 -4.58 10.12
N PRO A 115 -0.85 -4.70 9.02
CA PRO A 115 -1.33 -4.27 7.70
C PRO A 115 -2.52 -5.10 7.22
N ARG A 116 -2.48 -6.42 7.43
CA ARG A 116 -3.59 -7.32 7.10
C ARG A 116 -4.83 -7.04 7.95
N GLY A 117 -4.64 -6.70 9.23
CA GLY A 117 -5.72 -6.31 10.14
C GLY A 117 -6.41 -5.02 9.68
N MET A 118 -5.63 -4.01 9.32
CA MET A 118 -6.13 -2.75 8.77
C MET A 118 -6.94 -2.97 7.49
N THR A 119 -6.42 -3.74 6.52
CA THR A 119 -7.17 -4.04 5.29
C THR A 119 -8.49 -4.75 5.60
N LYS A 120 -8.52 -5.69 6.55
CA LYS A 120 -9.76 -6.33 7.01
C LYS A 120 -10.74 -5.32 7.61
N SER A 121 -10.26 -4.36 8.41
CA SER A 121 -11.08 -3.29 8.99
C SER A 121 -11.74 -2.43 7.91
N ILE A 122 -10.97 -1.99 6.91
CA ILE A 122 -11.50 -1.20 5.78
C ILE A 122 -12.49 -2.00 4.92
N VAL A 123 -12.18 -3.25 4.57
CA VAL A 123 -13.09 -4.12 3.82
C VAL A 123 -14.40 -4.34 4.59
N LYS A 124 -14.33 -4.50 5.92
CA LYS A 124 -15.52 -4.60 6.77
C LYS A 124 -16.37 -3.31 6.71
N LYS A 125 -15.75 -2.13 6.82
CA LYS A 125 -16.46 -0.84 6.71
C LYS A 125 -17.16 -0.69 5.35
N LEU A 126 -16.50 -1.07 4.26
CA LEU A 126 -17.12 -1.10 2.92
C LEU A 126 -18.30 -2.06 2.84
N SER A 127 -18.17 -3.26 3.40
CA SER A 127 -19.26 -4.25 3.39
C SER A 127 -20.50 -3.80 4.17
N GLN A 128 -20.33 -2.96 5.19
CA GLN A 128 -21.45 -2.38 5.95
C GLN A 128 -22.29 -1.40 5.10
N GLU A 129 -21.70 -0.84 4.04
CA GLU A 129 -22.38 -0.02 3.04
C GLU A 129 -22.85 -0.84 1.81
N ASN A 130 -22.80 -2.19 1.91
CA ASN A 130 -23.08 -3.13 0.82
C ASN A 130 -22.12 -3.04 -0.38
N PHE A 131 -20.88 -2.59 -0.15
CA PHE A 131 -19.85 -2.50 -1.18
C PHE A 131 -18.85 -3.66 -1.12
N LYS A 132 -18.51 -4.21 -2.29
CA LYS A 132 -17.36 -5.09 -2.50
C LYS A 132 -16.26 -4.32 -3.22
N ALA A 133 -15.07 -4.26 -2.62
CA ALA A 133 -13.92 -3.59 -3.22
C ALA A 133 -13.11 -4.52 -4.12
N TRP A 134 -12.69 -3.97 -5.26
CA TRP A 134 -11.83 -4.64 -6.23
C TRP A 134 -10.60 -3.79 -6.50
N ALA A 135 -9.44 -4.42 -6.49
CA ALA A 135 -8.18 -3.77 -6.84
C ALA A 135 -7.36 -4.60 -7.82
N GLY A 136 -6.77 -3.93 -8.82
CA GLY A 136 -5.73 -4.45 -9.68
C GLY A 136 -4.46 -3.62 -9.48
N VAL A 137 -3.31 -4.28 -9.24
CA VAL A 137 -2.04 -3.59 -8.98
C VAL A 137 -1.05 -3.93 -10.09
N GLU A 138 -0.51 -2.90 -10.72
CA GLU A 138 0.49 -2.98 -11.78
C GLU A 138 1.86 -2.65 -11.19
N LEU A 139 2.63 -3.68 -10.82
CA LEU A 139 3.98 -3.51 -10.27
C LEU A 139 5.02 -3.65 -11.38
N GLU A 140 5.58 -2.52 -11.82
CA GLU A 140 6.74 -2.51 -12.72
C GLU A 140 8.01 -2.94 -11.98
N PHE A 141 8.95 -3.52 -12.68
CA PHE A 141 10.26 -3.86 -12.14
C PHE A 141 11.32 -3.90 -13.23
N VAL A 142 12.57 -3.71 -12.80
CA VAL A 142 13.76 -3.93 -13.64
C VAL A 142 14.50 -5.16 -13.14
N ASN A 143 15.20 -5.87 -14.03
CA ASN A 143 16.09 -6.97 -13.64
C ASN A 143 17.54 -6.49 -13.68
N PHE A 144 18.26 -6.67 -12.57
CA PHE A 144 19.71 -6.53 -12.52
C PHE A 144 20.37 -7.88 -12.68
N GLN A 145 21.58 -7.93 -13.22
CA GLN A 145 22.42 -9.13 -13.18
C GLN A 145 22.82 -9.40 -11.73
N THR A 146 22.59 -10.62 -11.23
CA THR A 146 22.98 -11.00 -9.88
C THR A 146 24.51 -11.09 -9.80
N PRO A 147 25.17 -10.40 -8.84
CA PRO A 147 26.60 -10.58 -8.60
C PRO A 147 26.89 -12.05 -8.27
N THR A 148 27.93 -12.61 -8.88
CA THR A 148 28.24 -14.04 -8.84
C THR A 148 28.73 -14.58 -7.49
N GLU A 149 28.95 -13.72 -6.48
CA GLU A 149 29.65 -14.15 -5.25
C GLU A 149 28.89 -13.98 -3.92
N ASP A 150 27.91 -13.08 -3.74
CA ASP A 150 27.23 -12.90 -2.42
C ASP A 150 25.79 -12.35 -2.50
N GLY A 151 24.97 -12.83 -3.45
CA GLY A 151 23.64 -12.26 -3.72
C GLY A 151 22.62 -12.36 -2.57
N LEU A 152 22.19 -11.21 -2.03
CA LEU A 152 21.16 -11.06 -1.01
C LEU A 152 19.79 -11.66 -1.42
N LEU A 153 19.12 -12.24 -0.42
CA LEU A 153 18.03 -13.23 -0.46
C LEU A 153 16.63 -12.68 -0.81
N THR A 154 16.52 -11.78 -1.79
CA THR A 154 15.20 -11.33 -2.27
C THR A 154 15.09 -11.43 -3.78
N LYS A 155 14.94 -12.68 -4.25
CA LYS A 155 13.98 -13.16 -5.28
C LYS A 155 14.37 -14.57 -5.68
N SER A 156 13.86 -15.52 -4.91
CA SER A 156 14.17 -16.96 -4.98
C SER A 156 14.07 -17.58 -6.37
N ILE A 157 13.24 -17.05 -7.26
CA ILE A 157 13.19 -17.49 -8.67
C ILE A 157 14.30 -16.83 -9.50
N GLY A 158 14.47 -15.51 -9.39
CA GLY A 158 15.43 -14.75 -10.19
C GLY A 158 16.88 -15.21 -10.00
N ILE A 159 17.23 -15.58 -8.76
CA ILE A 159 18.56 -16.12 -8.43
C ILE A 159 18.88 -17.37 -9.26
N GLY A 160 17.91 -18.27 -9.45
CA GLY A 160 18.07 -19.45 -10.29
C GLY A 160 18.31 -19.14 -11.77
N HIS A 161 18.07 -17.90 -12.19
CA HIS A 161 18.28 -17.39 -13.54
C HIS A 161 19.39 -16.32 -13.61
N GLY A 162 20.15 -16.09 -12.54
CA GLY A 162 21.23 -15.10 -12.50
C GLY A 162 20.75 -13.64 -12.56
N VAL A 163 19.49 -13.37 -12.19
CA VAL A 163 18.93 -12.02 -12.16
C VAL A 163 18.32 -11.68 -10.80
N THR A 164 18.47 -10.43 -10.38
CA THR A 164 17.81 -9.86 -9.21
C THR A 164 16.78 -8.86 -9.71
N PRO A 165 15.49 -9.21 -9.77
CA PRO A 165 14.48 -8.21 -10.06
C PRO A 165 14.53 -7.11 -8.99
N CYS A 166 14.10 -5.89 -9.29
CA CYS A 166 14.13 -4.75 -8.38
C CYS A 166 12.84 -3.94 -8.53
N PHE A 167 12.13 -3.77 -7.41
CA PHE A 167 10.88 -3.01 -7.32
C PHE A 167 11.08 -1.61 -6.71
N MET A 168 12.32 -1.16 -6.51
CA MET A 168 12.58 0.21 -6.05
C MET A 168 11.89 1.20 -6.98
N ALA A 169 11.25 2.22 -6.42
CA ALA A 169 10.56 3.26 -7.19
C ALA A 169 11.41 3.93 -8.27
N LYS A 170 12.68 4.18 -7.97
CA LYS A 170 13.66 4.82 -8.84
C LYS A 170 15.00 4.10 -8.69
N PRO A 171 15.21 3.00 -9.44
CA PRO A 171 16.41 2.19 -9.29
C PRO A 171 17.66 2.87 -9.90
N LEU A 172 17.48 3.68 -10.95
CA LEU A 172 18.57 4.34 -11.66
C LEU A 172 18.26 5.83 -11.90
N HIS A 173 19.26 6.68 -11.71
CA HIS A 173 19.19 8.10 -12.09
C HIS A 173 19.07 8.26 -13.61
N GLY A 174 18.33 9.27 -14.07
CA GLY A 174 18.14 9.56 -15.50
C GLY A 174 17.22 8.60 -16.27
N MET A 175 16.86 7.45 -15.70
CA MET A 175 15.96 6.45 -16.32
C MET A 175 14.54 6.54 -15.75
N PRO A 176 13.50 6.04 -16.44
CA PRO A 176 12.16 5.89 -15.85
C PRO A 176 12.18 5.12 -14.52
N GLY A 177 11.25 5.46 -13.62
CA GLY A 177 11.06 4.72 -12.38
C GLY A 177 10.18 3.47 -12.57
N ASN A 178 10.09 2.64 -11.54
CA ASN A 178 9.11 1.56 -11.46
C ASN A 178 7.82 2.07 -10.82
N SER A 179 6.74 2.06 -11.58
CA SER A 179 5.39 2.42 -11.15
C SER A 179 4.70 1.27 -10.42
N GLY A 180 3.77 1.63 -9.54
CA GLY A 180 2.91 0.71 -8.82
C GLY A 180 1.45 1.11 -8.94
N HIS A 181 0.93 1.29 -10.18
CA HIS A 181 -0.42 1.82 -10.36
C HIS A 181 -1.47 0.90 -9.71
N ILE A 182 -2.46 1.51 -9.07
CA ILE A 182 -3.55 0.78 -8.41
C ILE A 182 -4.86 1.15 -9.08
N HIS A 183 -5.44 0.20 -9.81
CA HIS A 183 -6.81 0.27 -10.29
C HIS A 183 -7.78 -0.10 -9.18
N VAL A 184 -8.82 0.72 -8.94
CA VAL A 184 -9.85 0.46 -7.93
C VAL A 184 -11.25 0.63 -8.50
N SER A 185 -12.16 -0.24 -8.05
CA SER A 185 -13.60 -0.13 -8.29
C SER A 185 -14.40 -0.74 -7.13
N LEU A 186 -15.67 -0.34 -7.02
CA LEU A 186 -16.63 -0.97 -6.12
C LEU A 186 -17.70 -1.72 -6.91
N THR A 187 -18.18 -2.85 -6.39
CA THR A 187 -19.40 -3.52 -6.88
C THR A 187 -20.41 -3.71 -5.76
N ASP A 188 -21.67 -3.91 -6.10
CA ASP A 188 -22.66 -4.44 -5.15
C ASP A 188 -22.45 -5.94 -4.91
N GLU A 189 -23.34 -6.55 -4.11
CA GLU A 189 -23.29 -7.98 -3.82
C GLU A 189 -23.50 -8.85 -5.06
N ALA A 190 -24.30 -8.37 -6.03
CA ALA A 190 -24.61 -9.03 -7.29
C ALA A 190 -23.49 -8.90 -8.34
N GLY A 191 -22.47 -8.09 -8.07
CA GLY A 191 -21.33 -7.86 -8.96
C GLY A 191 -21.53 -6.72 -9.96
N LYS A 192 -22.58 -5.89 -9.82
CA LYS A 192 -22.75 -4.68 -10.63
C LYS A 192 -21.72 -3.64 -10.22
N ASN A 193 -21.00 -3.08 -11.19
CA ASN A 193 -20.04 -2.02 -10.95
C ASN A 193 -20.74 -0.74 -10.48
N LEU A 194 -20.39 -0.27 -9.28
CA LEU A 194 -21.02 0.88 -8.62
C LEU A 194 -20.42 2.21 -9.05
N PHE A 195 -19.29 2.25 -9.76
CA PHE A 195 -18.75 3.48 -10.34
C PHE A 195 -19.38 3.82 -11.69
N ALA A 196 -19.98 2.85 -12.37
CA ALA A 196 -20.62 3.08 -13.66
C ALA A 196 -22.05 3.59 -13.52
N ARG A 197 -22.44 4.53 -14.38
CA ARG A 197 -23.86 4.82 -14.62
C ARG A 197 -24.45 3.82 -15.61
N GLU A 198 -25.76 3.58 -15.49
CA GLU A 198 -26.53 2.87 -16.51
C GLU A 198 -26.65 3.70 -17.79
N GLU A 199 -26.95 4.99 -17.63
CA GLU A 199 -27.12 5.93 -18.73
C GLU A 199 -26.16 7.12 -18.62
N ARG A 200 -25.70 7.57 -19.80
CA ARG A 200 -24.88 8.77 -19.97
C ARG A 200 -25.62 9.99 -19.40
N ASN A 201 -24.93 10.80 -18.61
CA ASN A 201 -25.43 12.08 -18.11
C ASN A 201 -24.83 13.25 -18.90
N PRO A 202 -25.48 13.75 -19.96
CA PRO A 202 -24.98 14.87 -20.74
C PRO A 202 -24.96 16.20 -19.97
N SER A 203 -25.58 16.26 -18.78
CA SER A 203 -25.61 17.43 -17.90
C SER A 203 -24.59 17.36 -16.77
N ALA A 204 -23.63 16.41 -16.82
CA ALA A 204 -22.54 16.36 -15.87
C ALA A 204 -21.71 17.65 -15.89
N ARG A 205 -21.15 18.04 -14.74
CA ARG A 205 -20.34 19.28 -14.59
C ARG A 205 -19.19 19.35 -15.60
N TRP A 206 -18.60 18.20 -15.92
CA TRP A 206 -17.57 18.04 -16.94
C TRP A 206 -17.85 16.82 -17.81
N PRO A 207 -17.51 16.84 -19.11
CA PRO A 207 -17.65 15.68 -20.01
C PRO A 207 -16.98 14.41 -19.49
N ASP A 208 -15.84 14.54 -18.79
CA ASP A 208 -15.11 13.44 -18.14
C ASP A 208 -15.96 12.61 -17.15
N LEU A 209 -17.07 13.17 -16.64
CA LEU A 209 -17.94 12.55 -15.64
C LEU A 209 -19.25 11.97 -16.21
N GLU A 210 -19.53 12.11 -17.50
CA GLU A 210 -20.84 11.74 -18.08
C GLU A 210 -21.23 10.28 -17.81
N HIS A 211 -20.26 9.39 -17.61
CA HIS A 211 -20.47 7.97 -17.34
C HIS A 211 -20.16 7.53 -15.89
N LEU A 212 -19.74 8.46 -15.03
CA LEU A 212 -19.41 8.19 -13.63
C LEU A 212 -20.65 8.34 -12.74
N SER A 213 -20.93 7.33 -11.91
CA SER A 213 -22.05 7.36 -10.96
C SER A 213 -21.77 8.32 -9.80
N ASP A 214 -22.80 8.62 -9.01
CA ASP A 214 -22.64 9.44 -7.80
C ASP A 214 -21.70 8.78 -6.77
N ILE A 215 -21.73 7.44 -6.66
CA ILE A 215 -20.79 6.68 -5.82
C ILE A 215 -19.35 6.87 -6.33
N GLY A 216 -19.13 6.70 -7.65
CA GLY A 216 -17.82 6.91 -8.26
C GLY A 216 -17.33 8.34 -8.12
N TYR A 217 -18.23 9.32 -8.25
CA TYR A 217 -17.96 10.74 -8.09
C TYR A 217 -17.47 11.07 -6.68
N HIS A 218 -18.24 10.68 -5.66
CA HIS A 218 -17.87 10.93 -4.27
C HIS A 218 -16.64 10.12 -3.82
N PHE A 219 -16.44 8.92 -4.37
CA PHE A 219 -15.21 8.15 -4.15
C PHE A 219 -13.99 8.89 -4.70
N LEU A 220 -14.06 9.37 -5.95
CA LEU A 220 -13.00 10.16 -6.58
C LEU A 220 -12.72 11.44 -5.78
N ALA A 221 -13.77 12.16 -5.34
CA ALA A 221 -13.63 13.34 -4.49
C ALA A 221 -12.90 13.02 -3.18
N GLY A 222 -13.26 11.91 -2.51
CA GLY A 222 -12.60 11.46 -1.29
C GLY A 222 -11.12 11.13 -1.46
N VAL A 223 -10.75 10.47 -2.57
CA VAL A 223 -9.35 10.17 -2.86
C VAL A 223 -8.55 11.43 -3.20
N LEU A 224 -9.12 12.37 -3.97
CA LEU A 224 -8.47 13.65 -4.29
C LEU A 224 -8.24 14.51 -3.04
N ASP A 225 -9.24 14.58 -2.15
CA ASP A 225 -9.17 15.32 -0.89
C ASP A 225 -8.11 14.76 0.06
N ALA A 226 -8.05 13.44 0.21
CA ALA A 226 -7.11 12.78 1.13
C ALA A 226 -5.68 12.67 0.57
N LEU A 227 -5.49 12.78 -0.75
CA LEU A 227 -4.23 12.50 -1.44
C LEU A 227 -3.00 13.13 -0.79
N PRO A 228 -3.02 14.43 -0.43
CA PRO A 228 -1.87 15.08 0.18
C PRO A 228 -1.52 14.52 1.56
N ASP A 229 -2.54 14.08 2.29
CA ASP A 229 -2.46 13.60 3.67
C ASP A 229 -2.14 12.11 3.78
N ILE A 230 -2.25 11.34 2.69
CA ILE A 230 -1.93 9.90 2.65
C ILE A 230 -0.66 9.58 1.86
N MET A 231 0.09 10.59 1.40
CA MET A 231 1.29 10.40 0.56
C MET A 231 2.29 9.36 1.11
N PRO A 232 2.64 9.32 2.41
CA PRO A 232 3.55 8.29 2.93
C PRO A 232 3.04 6.86 2.75
N MET A 233 1.73 6.64 2.63
CA MET A 233 1.14 5.31 2.39
C MET A 233 1.25 4.87 0.92
N LEU A 234 1.41 5.83 0.00
CA LEU A 234 1.52 5.60 -1.45
C LEU A 234 2.97 5.64 -1.93
N ALA A 235 3.80 6.46 -1.28
CA ALA A 235 5.22 6.66 -1.55
C ALA A 235 6.00 6.53 -0.22
N PRO A 236 6.29 5.29 0.23
CA PRO A 236 6.70 5.03 1.60
C PRO A 236 8.21 5.19 1.87
N THR A 237 9.03 5.39 0.83
CA THR A 237 10.49 5.47 0.95
C THR A 237 11.02 6.81 0.45
N ILE A 238 12.25 7.16 0.82
CA ILE A 238 12.94 8.34 0.26
C ILE A 238 13.15 8.19 -1.25
N ASN A 239 13.38 6.96 -1.72
CA ASN A 239 13.54 6.63 -3.13
C ASN A 239 12.25 6.87 -3.93
N SER A 240 11.06 6.66 -3.33
CA SER A 240 9.77 6.93 -3.96
C SER A 240 9.67 8.33 -4.55
N TYR A 241 10.14 9.34 -3.81
CA TYR A 241 10.05 10.75 -4.21
C TYR A 241 11.03 11.12 -5.33
N LYS A 242 12.05 10.29 -5.60
CA LYS A 242 12.93 10.47 -6.76
C LYS A 242 12.25 10.10 -8.09
N ARG A 243 11.05 9.51 -8.05
CA ARG A 243 10.16 9.35 -9.21
C ARG A 243 9.41 10.64 -9.54
N PHE A 244 9.11 11.48 -8.55
CA PHE A 244 8.36 12.75 -8.68
C PHE A 244 9.22 13.92 -9.16
N VAL A 245 10.03 13.69 -10.19
CA VAL A 245 10.83 14.72 -10.86
C VAL A 245 10.17 15.04 -12.19
N GLU A 246 10.06 16.34 -12.51
CA GLU A 246 9.51 16.79 -13.79
C GLU A 246 10.19 16.06 -14.97
N ASN A 247 9.41 15.68 -15.98
CA ASN A 247 9.78 14.95 -17.22
C ASN A 247 9.74 13.40 -17.22
N PHE A 248 9.29 12.72 -16.15
CA PHE A 248 9.27 11.23 -16.11
C PHE A 248 7.88 10.58 -15.90
N TRP A 249 6.81 11.11 -16.51
CA TRP A 249 5.44 10.54 -16.54
C TRP A 249 4.77 10.28 -15.18
N ALA A 250 5.44 10.60 -14.07
CA ALA A 250 4.95 10.41 -12.72
C ALA A 250 4.21 11.67 -12.25
N PRO A 251 3.02 11.52 -11.68
CA PRO A 251 2.20 12.66 -11.29
C PRO A 251 2.75 13.33 -10.03
N VAL A 252 2.77 14.67 -10.05
CA VAL A 252 3.33 15.51 -8.96
C VAL A 252 2.30 16.43 -8.31
N ALA A 253 1.04 16.38 -8.75
CA ALA A 253 0.01 17.35 -8.39
C ALA A 253 -1.36 16.69 -8.20
N ILE A 254 -2.23 17.31 -7.40
CA ILE A 254 -3.62 16.88 -7.22
C ILE A 254 -4.37 17.12 -8.54
N THR A 255 -4.47 16.08 -9.36
CA THR A 255 -4.97 16.13 -10.74
C THR A 255 -5.71 14.85 -11.08
N TRP A 256 -6.70 14.98 -11.96
CA TRP A 256 -7.44 13.84 -12.49
C TRP A 256 -7.96 14.14 -13.89
N GLY A 257 -8.33 13.11 -14.62
CA GLY A 257 -9.00 13.23 -15.91
C GLY A 257 -9.40 11.89 -16.48
N ASN A 258 -10.39 11.88 -17.37
CA ASN A 258 -10.79 10.69 -18.11
C ASN A 258 -9.71 10.36 -19.15
N GLU A 259 -9.16 9.15 -19.08
CA GLU A 259 -8.06 8.69 -19.92
C GLU A 259 -6.77 9.54 -19.88
N ASP A 260 -6.62 10.41 -18.88
CA ASP A 260 -5.42 11.24 -18.72
C ASP A 260 -4.32 10.47 -17.98
N ARG A 261 -3.32 9.99 -18.75
CA ARG A 261 -2.17 9.25 -18.22
C ARG A 261 -1.14 10.12 -17.49
N LEU A 262 -1.26 11.45 -17.55
CA LEU A 262 -0.37 12.38 -16.85
C LEU A 262 -0.91 12.79 -15.48
N SER A 263 -2.21 12.60 -15.26
CA SER A 263 -2.87 12.88 -13.98
C SER A 263 -2.48 11.92 -12.86
N SER A 264 -2.60 12.40 -11.62
CA SER A 264 -2.50 11.56 -10.41
C SER A 264 -3.54 10.45 -10.39
N ILE A 265 -4.76 10.77 -10.83
CA ILE A 265 -5.86 9.80 -10.90
C ILE A 265 -6.40 9.78 -12.32
N ARG A 266 -6.23 8.65 -13.01
CA ARG A 266 -6.84 8.44 -14.31
C ARG A 266 -8.21 7.78 -14.12
N LEU A 267 -9.26 8.47 -14.55
CA LEU A 267 -10.59 7.90 -14.64
C LEU A 267 -10.68 7.09 -15.94
N ILE A 268 -11.23 5.88 -15.89
CA ILE A 268 -11.41 5.02 -17.07
C ILE A 268 -12.89 4.69 -17.19
N THR A 269 -13.54 5.25 -18.22
CA THR A 269 -14.98 5.13 -18.44
C THR A 269 -15.31 4.81 -19.91
N PRO A 270 -16.57 4.44 -20.23
CA PRO A 270 -17.04 4.40 -21.61
C PRO A 270 -16.71 5.68 -22.40
N PRO A 271 -16.45 5.58 -23.71
CA PRO A 271 -16.47 4.36 -24.52
C PRO A 271 -15.19 3.51 -24.41
N VAL A 272 -14.17 3.95 -23.67
CA VAL A 272 -12.86 3.25 -23.61
C VAL A 272 -12.94 1.90 -22.91
N CYS A 273 -13.86 1.76 -21.96
CA CYS A 273 -14.17 0.47 -21.36
C CYS A 273 -15.68 0.22 -21.32
N LYS A 274 -16.06 -1.04 -21.10
CA LYS A 274 -17.45 -1.41 -20.80
C LYS A 274 -17.85 -0.83 -19.43
N PRO A 275 -19.15 -0.56 -19.16
CA PRO A 275 -19.61 -0.11 -17.85
C PRO A 275 -19.14 -1.00 -16.68
N SER A 276 -19.12 -2.32 -16.86
CA SER A 276 -18.62 -3.25 -15.82
C SER A 276 -17.15 -3.06 -15.45
N ALA A 277 -16.36 -2.38 -16.28
CA ALA A 277 -14.93 -2.16 -16.11
C ALA A 277 -14.57 -0.70 -15.72
N VAL A 278 -15.57 0.14 -15.41
CA VAL A 278 -15.33 1.51 -14.92
C VAL A 278 -14.51 1.46 -13.63
N ARG A 279 -13.43 2.23 -13.59
CA ARG A 279 -12.48 2.22 -12.47
C ARG A 279 -11.67 3.52 -12.42
N LEU A 280 -11.06 3.75 -11.27
CA LEU A 280 -10.03 4.77 -11.09
C LEU A 280 -8.67 4.08 -11.09
N GLU A 281 -7.68 4.69 -11.74
CA GLU A 281 -6.28 4.29 -11.69
C GLU A 281 -5.50 5.33 -10.89
N ILE A 282 -5.03 4.94 -9.70
CA ILE A 282 -4.20 5.78 -8.84
C ILE A 282 -2.74 5.59 -9.27
N ARG A 283 -2.14 6.64 -9.81
CA ARG A 283 -0.84 6.59 -10.51
C ARG A 283 0.35 7.07 -9.68
N ILE A 284 0.07 7.57 -8.47
CA ILE A 284 1.10 8.04 -7.54
C ILE A 284 1.98 6.91 -7.01
N PRO A 285 1.49 5.71 -6.63
CA PRO A 285 2.35 4.73 -5.97
C PRO A 285 3.48 4.19 -6.85
N GLY A 286 4.60 3.85 -6.21
CA GLY A 286 5.71 3.13 -6.84
C GLY A 286 5.60 1.64 -6.63
N ALA A 287 6.39 0.85 -7.34
CA ALA A 287 6.44 -0.58 -7.09
C ALA A 287 6.97 -0.97 -5.69
N ASP A 288 7.55 0.00 -4.97
CA ASP A 288 8.00 -0.07 -3.58
C ASP A 288 6.88 0.19 -2.55
N LEU A 289 5.64 0.35 -3.01
CA LEU A 289 4.49 0.56 -2.13
C LEU A 289 4.30 -0.61 -1.15
N HIS A 290 3.77 -0.30 0.04
CA HIS A 290 3.24 -1.32 0.94
C HIS A 290 1.78 -1.64 0.54
N PRO A 291 1.45 -2.84 0.00
CA PRO A 291 0.15 -3.08 -0.64
C PRO A 291 -1.06 -2.92 0.28
N HIS A 292 -0.99 -3.51 1.48
CA HIS A 292 -2.10 -3.43 2.44
C HIS A 292 -2.40 -1.98 2.86
N TYR A 293 -1.36 -1.20 3.18
CA TYR A 293 -1.46 0.20 3.56
C TYR A 293 -1.95 1.07 2.40
N ALA A 294 -1.36 0.97 1.22
CA ALA A 294 -1.80 1.74 0.04
C ALA A 294 -3.28 1.48 -0.29
N LEU A 295 -3.70 0.20 -0.32
CA LEU A 295 -5.10 -0.17 -0.56
C LEU A 295 -6.02 0.35 0.55
N SER A 296 -5.63 0.23 1.81
CA SER A 296 -6.43 0.71 2.95
C SER A 296 -6.59 2.23 2.92
N ALA A 297 -5.54 2.96 2.51
CA ALA A 297 -5.58 4.41 2.34
C ALA A 297 -6.54 4.83 1.23
N ILE A 298 -6.43 4.21 0.04
CA ILE A 298 -7.27 4.55 -1.13
C ILE A 298 -8.74 4.23 -0.84
N PHE A 299 -9.05 3.02 -0.38
CA PHE A 299 -10.44 2.64 -0.09
C PHE A 299 -11.02 3.38 1.11
N GLY A 300 -10.21 3.65 2.14
CA GLY A 300 -10.62 4.45 3.29
C GLY A 300 -10.95 5.90 2.90
N ALA A 301 -10.11 6.51 2.07
CA ALA A 301 -10.35 7.85 1.52
C ALA A 301 -11.60 7.90 0.64
N GLY A 302 -11.75 6.94 -0.27
CA GLY A 302 -12.92 6.86 -1.14
C GLY A 302 -14.23 6.60 -0.38
N LEU A 303 -14.20 5.72 0.62
CA LEU A 303 -15.36 5.48 1.50
C LEU A 303 -15.74 6.75 2.28
N ARG A 304 -14.76 7.47 2.84
CA ARG A 304 -14.98 8.77 3.48
C ARG A 304 -15.64 9.76 2.53
N GLY A 305 -15.18 9.81 1.28
CA GLY A 305 -15.77 10.63 0.22
C GLY A 305 -17.25 10.33 0.00
N ILE A 306 -17.61 9.04 -0.11
CA ILE A 306 -18.99 8.58 -0.25
C ILE A 306 -19.83 8.98 0.98
N GLN A 307 -19.37 8.66 2.18
CA GLN A 307 -20.12 8.89 3.43
C GLN A 307 -20.38 10.39 3.68
N LYS A 308 -19.40 11.24 3.37
CA LYS A 308 -19.52 12.70 3.53
C LYS A 308 -20.10 13.41 2.31
N LYS A 309 -20.37 12.67 1.22
CA LYS A 309 -20.82 13.21 -0.08
C LYS A 309 -19.93 14.36 -0.57
N LEU A 310 -18.61 14.16 -0.52
CA LEU A 310 -17.65 15.20 -0.88
C LEU A 310 -17.78 15.61 -2.35
N ASP A 311 -17.54 16.89 -2.63
CA ASP A 311 -17.54 17.44 -3.98
C ASP A 311 -16.12 17.41 -4.59
N ILE A 312 -16.01 17.22 -5.91
CA ILE A 312 -14.73 17.37 -6.60
C ILE A 312 -14.42 18.86 -6.70
N THR A 313 -13.35 19.30 -6.03
CA THR A 313 -12.95 20.71 -5.92
C THR A 313 -11.97 21.17 -6.98
N VAL A 314 -11.38 20.24 -7.75
CA VAL A 314 -10.44 20.56 -8.83
C VAL A 314 -11.01 20.10 -10.18
N PRO A 315 -11.00 20.94 -11.23
CA PRO A 315 -11.45 20.53 -12.56
C PRO A 315 -10.56 19.42 -13.15
N PRO A 316 -11.09 18.56 -14.03
CA PRO A 316 -10.27 17.57 -14.74
C PRO A 316 -9.25 18.28 -15.63
N SER A 317 -8.12 17.63 -15.91
CA SER A 317 -7.04 18.20 -16.74
C SER A 317 -7.52 18.75 -18.09
N SER A 318 -8.50 18.09 -18.71
CA SER A 318 -9.14 18.48 -19.98
C SER A 318 -9.86 19.82 -19.93
N ALA A 319 -10.33 20.24 -18.75
CA ALA A 319 -11.13 21.44 -18.54
C ALA A 319 -10.39 22.55 -17.79
N ARG A 320 -9.10 22.37 -17.46
CA ARG A 320 -8.31 23.40 -16.78
C ARG A 320 -8.01 24.56 -17.71
N THR A 321 -8.13 25.77 -17.18
CA THR A 321 -7.88 27.04 -17.85
C THR A 321 -6.73 27.79 -17.16
N ALA A 322 -6.30 28.91 -17.75
CA ALA A 322 -5.29 29.78 -17.11
C ALA A 322 -5.80 30.41 -15.80
N GLU A 323 -7.12 30.55 -15.63
CA GLU A 323 -7.74 31.14 -14.44
C GLU A 323 -7.69 30.21 -13.22
N ASP A 324 -7.64 28.90 -13.44
CA ASP A 324 -7.52 27.88 -12.38
C ASP A 324 -6.14 27.84 -11.70
N GLY A 325 -5.19 28.67 -12.17
CA GLY A 325 -3.83 28.73 -11.67
C GLY A 325 -3.04 27.43 -11.87
N LYS A 326 -1.90 27.32 -11.18
CA LYS A 326 -1.12 26.06 -11.18
C LYS A 326 -1.79 25.04 -10.28
N PRO A 327 -1.80 23.74 -10.66
CA PRO A 327 -2.41 22.73 -9.81
C PRO A 327 -1.62 22.58 -8.50
N THR A 328 -2.33 22.28 -7.42
CA THR A 328 -1.72 22.08 -6.09
C THR A 328 -0.73 20.92 -6.15
N LEU A 329 0.52 21.18 -5.80
CA LEU A 329 1.57 20.16 -5.80
C LEU A 329 1.47 19.24 -4.59
N LEU A 330 1.77 17.97 -4.79
CA LEU A 330 1.93 16.99 -3.72
C LEU A 330 3.33 17.16 -3.09
N ALA A 331 3.50 16.57 -1.90
CA ALA A 331 4.80 16.56 -1.24
C ALA A 331 5.85 15.88 -2.14
N ASN A 332 6.95 16.59 -2.41
CA ASN A 332 8.04 16.11 -3.27
C ASN A 332 9.21 15.48 -2.49
N THR A 333 9.03 15.26 -1.19
CA THR A 333 10.00 14.62 -0.29
C THR A 333 9.24 13.83 0.77
N LEU A 334 9.83 12.74 1.27
CA LEU A 334 9.26 11.98 2.38
C LEU A 334 9.05 12.86 3.63
N GLU A 335 9.97 13.80 3.90
CA GLU A 335 9.87 14.71 5.05
C GLU A 335 8.58 15.53 5.05
N LYS A 336 8.32 16.32 4.01
CA LYS A 336 7.06 17.07 3.87
C LYS A 336 5.82 16.19 3.88
N ALA A 337 5.91 14.99 3.31
CA ALA A 337 4.79 14.05 3.27
C ALA A 337 4.45 13.53 4.67
N VAL A 338 5.46 13.23 5.49
CA VAL A 338 5.31 12.75 6.87
C VAL A 338 4.86 13.87 7.81
N GLU A 339 5.40 15.07 7.65
CA GLU A 339 4.95 16.26 8.38
C GLU A 339 3.44 16.47 8.17
N ARG A 340 3.00 16.43 6.91
CA ARG A 340 1.59 16.54 6.58
C ARG A 340 0.76 15.37 7.11
N PHE A 341 1.18 14.13 6.87
CA PHE A 341 0.47 12.93 7.31
C PHE A 341 0.24 12.90 8.82
N SER A 342 1.23 13.36 9.60
CA SER A 342 1.17 13.41 11.07
C SER A 342 0.56 14.69 11.65
N ALA A 343 0.18 15.67 10.82
CA ALA A 343 -0.45 16.89 11.32
C ALA A 343 -1.77 16.55 12.07
N PRO A 344 -2.14 17.30 13.13
CA PRO A 344 -3.42 17.12 13.80
C PRO A 344 -4.63 17.28 12.88
N THR A 345 -4.49 18.10 11.83
CA THR A 345 -5.50 18.36 10.80
C THR A 345 -5.48 17.36 9.64
N SER A 346 -4.59 16.37 9.67
CA SER A 346 -4.43 15.40 8.59
C SER A 346 -5.70 14.57 8.40
N VAL A 347 -6.19 14.49 7.16
CA VAL A 347 -7.33 13.63 6.80
C VAL A 347 -7.04 12.16 7.10
N ALA A 348 -5.77 11.74 7.13
CA ALA A 348 -5.39 10.37 7.50
C ALA A 348 -5.90 9.97 8.90
N ARG A 349 -5.98 10.93 9.84
CA ARG A 349 -6.50 10.69 11.21
C ARG A 349 -8.00 10.42 11.25
N GLU A 350 -8.74 10.80 10.20
CA GLU A 350 -10.15 10.43 10.06
C GLU A 350 -10.34 9.03 9.46
N ILE A 351 -9.35 8.56 8.69
CA ILE A 351 -9.42 7.31 7.93
C ILE A 351 -8.98 6.11 8.81
N PHE A 352 -7.88 6.28 9.53
CA PHE A 352 -7.22 5.21 10.27
C PHE A 352 -7.58 5.20 11.75
N GLU A 353 -7.40 4.04 12.39
CA GLU A 353 -7.61 3.88 13.82
C GLU A 353 -6.56 4.69 14.61
N GLU A 354 -6.94 5.07 15.84
CA GLU A 354 -6.12 5.88 16.72
C GLU A 354 -4.73 5.25 16.93
N GLY A 355 -3.69 6.11 16.93
CA GLY A 355 -2.30 5.70 17.09
C GLY A 355 -1.62 5.20 15.82
N PHE A 356 -2.34 4.77 14.76
CA PHE A 356 -1.70 4.32 13.52
C PHE A 356 -0.89 5.43 12.84
N VAL A 357 -1.47 6.63 12.72
CA VAL A 357 -0.82 7.76 12.05
C VAL A 357 0.49 8.13 12.76
N ASP A 358 0.47 8.22 14.09
CA ASP A 358 1.66 8.57 14.87
C ASP A 358 2.72 7.47 14.79
N PHE A 359 2.30 6.19 14.89
CA PHE A 359 3.16 5.04 14.70
C PHE A 359 3.84 5.07 13.33
N TYR A 360 3.06 5.15 12.25
CA TYR A 360 3.60 5.04 10.90
C TYR A 360 4.49 6.23 10.56
N ALA A 361 4.09 7.45 10.97
CA ALA A 361 4.90 8.65 10.80
C ALA A 361 6.29 8.49 11.43
N ALA A 362 6.36 7.92 12.63
CA ALA A 362 7.63 7.74 13.31
C ALA A 362 8.56 6.70 12.66
N THR A 363 8.00 5.65 12.05
CA THR A 363 8.84 4.73 11.25
C THR A 363 9.45 5.46 10.06
N ARG A 364 8.72 6.38 9.41
CA ARG A 364 9.25 7.20 8.31
C ARG A 364 10.24 8.27 8.81
N GLN A 365 10.05 8.80 10.01
CA GLN A 365 11.02 9.73 10.63
C GLN A 365 12.34 9.03 10.94
N HIS A 366 12.31 7.75 11.33
CA HIS A 366 13.52 6.93 11.49
C HIS A 366 14.26 6.75 10.16
N GLU A 367 13.56 6.43 9.07
CA GLU A 367 14.14 6.38 7.71
C GLU A 367 14.82 7.71 7.33
N LEU A 368 14.15 8.84 7.58
CA LEU A 368 14.72 10.18 7.33
C LEU A 368 15.97 10.45 8.16
N ARG A 369 16.00 10.00 9.42
CA ARG A 369 17.18 10.13 10.28
C ARG A 369 18.36 9.34 9.71
N LEU A 370 18.16 8.07 9.35
CA LEU A 370 19.20 7.24 8.75
C LEU A 370 19.74 7.84 7.45
N TRP A 371 18.87 8.38 6.60
CA TRP A 371 19.30 9.04 5.37
C TRP A 371 20.13 10.31 5.61
N ARG A 372 19.83 11.09 6.66
CA ARG A 372 20.62 12.29 7.02
C ARG A 372 22.00 11.95 7.56
N GLU A 373 22.16 10.77 8.13
CA GLU A 373 23.44 10.26 8.64
C GLU A 373 24.32 9.69 7.52
N ALA A 374 23.73 9.35 6.37
CA ALA A 374 24.45 8.79 5.23
C ALA A 374 25.22 9.88 4.45
N VAL A 375 26.48 9.58 4.10
CA VAL A 375 27.28 10.34 3.13
C VAL A 375 27.29 9.56 1.83
N THR A 376 26.78 10.16 0.76
CA THR A 376 26.62 9.52 -0.53
C THR A 376 27.80 9.78 -1.47
N ASP A 377 28.00 8.89 -2.45
CA ASP A 377 28.98 9.11 -3.53
C ASP A 377 28.73 10.43 -4.29
N TRP A 378 27.49 10.90 -4.36
CA TRP A 378 27.19 12.20 -4.95
C TRP A 378 27.84 13.34 -4.17
N GLU A 379 27.73 13.33 -2.84
CA GLU A 379 28.36 14.34 -1.98
C GLU A 379 29.88 14.26 -2.08
N PHE A 380 30.44 13.05 -2.01
CA PHE A 380 31.87 12.83 -2.15
C PHE A 380 32.40 13.38 -3.48
N ASN A 381 31.83 12.97 -4.61
CA ASN A 381 32.23 13.42 -5.94
C ASN A 381 32.03 14.94 -6.15
N ARG A 382 31.03 15.53 -5.49
CA ARG A 382 30.73 16.96 -5.60
C ARG A 382 31.72 17.81 -4.83
N TYR A 383 32.17 17.35 -3.66
CA TYR A 383 32.86 18.19 -2.68
C TYR A 383 34.34 17.89 -2.50
N ILE A 384 34.81 16.65 -2.71
CA ILE A 384 36.19 16.24 -2.33
C ILE A 384 37.30 17.12 -2.92
N GLU A 385 37.12 17.62 -4.16
CA GLU A 385 38.12 18.48 -4.79
C GLU A 385 37.85 19.99 -4.60
N THR A 386 36.68 20.36 -4.07
CA THR A 386 36.18 21.75 -4.08
C THR A 386 36.08 22.38 -2.68
N VAL A 387 35.86 21.57 -1.63
CA VAL A 387 35.81 21.98 -0.22
C VAL A 387 37.00 21.39 0.50
#